data_AF-A0A8J5FXG2-F1
#
_entry.id   AF-A0A8J5FXG2-F1
#
_cell.length_a   1.000
_cell.length_b   1.000
_cell.length_c   1.000
_cell.angle_alpha   90.00
_cell.angle_beta   90.00
_cell.angle_gamma   90.00
#
_symmetry.space_group_name_H-M   'P 1'
#
loop_
_entity.id
_entity.type
_entity.pdbx_description
1 polymer ?
#
loop_
_entity_poly.entity_id
_entity_poly.type
_entity_poly.pdbx_seq_one_letter_code
_entity_poly.pdbx_strand_id
1 'polypeptide(L)'
;MYGNFDESNVYPKFDISIGASHWTTIVIYDANTIVTHEAVILATAPTISICVSNATTGEPFISTIELRQFNGSLYHTDFETQFFLSLSVRINFGAETNESVRYPDDPYDRIWESDSLKRANYLVDVAAGTQRISTTVPIDVNSDERPPSKVMQTAVVGQNGGLNYRLNLNGFLGNGWAFCYFAEIEDLKPDEIRKFRWLDGNVLSGHIPALGACLSLRNM
;
A
#
# COMPACT_ATOMS: atom_id res chain seq x y z
N MET A 1 -9.23 -2.29 -14.85
CA MET A 1 -9.37 -1.06 -15.67
C MET A 1 -10.75 -1.09 -16.31
N TYR A 2 -11.44 0.05 -16.41
CA TYR A 2 -12.79 0.12 -16.99
C TYR A 2 -12.78 -0.01 -18.53
N GLY A 3 -11.91 0.75 -19.20
CA GLY A 3 -11.71 0.64 -20.65
C GLY A 3 -12.93 0.99 -21.52
N ASN A 4 -13.99 1.57 -20.96
CA ASN A 4 -15.24 1.86 -21.68
C ASN A 4 -15.84 0.63 -22.39
N PHE A 5 -15.84 -0.53 -21.73
CA PHE A 5 -16.23 -1.82 -22.31
C PHE A 5 -17.69 -1.88 -22.80
N ASP A 6 -18.55 -0.99 -22.30
CA ASP A 6 -19.97 -0.88 -22.60
C ASP A 6 -20.26 0.24 -23.61
N GLU A 7 -19.23 0.92 -24.12
CA GLU A 7 -19.31 2.05 -25.06
C GLU A 7 -20.17 3.24 -24.57
N SER A 8 -20.52 3.28 -23.28
CA SER A 8 -21.47 4.26 -22.74
C SER A 8 -20.83 5.62 -22.48
N ASN A 9 -19.50 5.68 -22.30
CA ASN A 9 -18.75 6.83 -21.81
C ASN A 9 -19.26 7.36 -20.45
N VAL A 10 -19.95 6.51 -19.67
CA VAL A 10 -20.46 6.84 -18.34
C VAL A 10 -19.62 6.13 -17.29
N TYR A 11 -18.89 6.90 -16.49
CA TYR A 11 -18.05 6.29 -15.46
C TYR A 11 -18.88 5.68 -14.32
N PRO A 12 -18.66 4.39 -14.01
CA PRO A 12 -19.48 3.71 -13.04
C PRO A 12 -19.10 4.02 -11.59
N LYS A 13 -20.12 3.99 -10.73
CA LYS A 13 -19.98 4.02 -9.27
C LYS A 13 -20.88 2.97 -8.64
N PHE A 14 -20.29 2.04 -7.92
CA PHE A 14 -20.96 0.87 -7.36
C PHE A 14 -20.23 0.35 -6.12
N ASP A 15 -20.89 -0.50 -5.34
CA ASP A 15 -20.33 -1.10 -4.14
C ASP A 15 -19.90 -2.55 -4.39
N ILE A 16 -18.86 -2.97 -3.68
CA ILE A 16 -18.43 -4.37 -3.57
C ILE A 16 -18.57 -4.80 -2.11
N SER A 17 -19.11 -6.01 -1.91
CA SER A 17 -19.25 -6.65 -0.60
C SER A 17 -18.60 -8.03 -0.61
N ILE A 18 -18.04 -8.43 0.54
CA ILE A 18 -17.56 -9.79 0.80
C ILE A 18 -18.56 -10.46 1.73
N GLY A 19 -19.26 -11.49 1.24
CA GLY A 19 -20.42 -12.04 1.93
C GLY A 19 -21.49 -10.98 2.15
N ALA A 20 -21.95 -10.83 3.39
CA ALA A 20 -22.92 -9.81 3.78
C ALA A 20 -22.27 -8.47 4.20
N SER A 21 -20.94 -8.39 4.22
CA SER A 21 -20.21 -7.22 4.71
C SER A 21 -19.79 -6.32 3.56
N HIS A 22 -20.13 -5.03 3.64
CA HIS A 22 -19.66 -4.02 2.71
C HIS A 22 -18.14 -3.93 2.77
N TRP A 23 -17.48 -4.00 1.60
CA TRP A 23 -16.03 -3.87 1.50
C TRP A 23 -15.62 -2.48 1.04
N THR A 24 -16.06 -2.05 -0.14
CA THR A 24 -15.63 -0.76 -0.69
C THR A 24 -16.60 -0.23 -1.74
N THR A 25 -16.65 1.10 -1.88
CA THR A 25 -17.31 1.77 -3.00
C THR A 25 -16.28 2.06 -4.08
N ILE A 26 -16.53 1.52 -5.26
CA ILE A 26 -15.72 1.78 -6.46
C ILE A 26 -16.21 3.07 -7.10
N VAL A 27 -15.29 3.96 -7.42
CA VAL A 27 -15.56 5.16 -8.21
C VAL A 27 -14.54 5.25 -9.33
N ILE A 28 -15.02 5.22 -10.57
CA ILE A 28 -14.17 5.41 -11.75
C ILE A 28 -14.22 6.87 -12.18
N TYR A 29 -13.06 7.43 -12.50
CA TYR A 29 -12.93 8.81 -13.00
C TYR A 29 -12.20 8.90 -14.35
N ASP A 30 -11.54 7.83 -14.75
CA ASP A 30 -10.76 7.75 -15.97
C ASP A 30 -10.79 6.30 -16.49
N ALA A 31 -11.04 6.13 -17.79
CA ALA A 31 -11.22 4.81 -18.38
C ALA A 31 -9.94 3.96 -18.38
N ASN A 32 -8.77 4.61 -18.41
CA ASN A 32 -7.46 3.96 -18.56
C ASN A 32 -6.76 3.71 -17.21
N THR A 33 -7.29 4.26 -16.12
CA THR A 33 -6.71 4.10 -14.79
C THR A 33 -7.08 2.76 -14.18
N ILE A 34 -6.08 2.07 -13.64
CA ILE A 34 -6.27 0.84 -12.86
C ILE A 34 -6.64 1.21 -11.42
N VAL A 35 -7.84 0.78 -11.01
CA VAL A 35 -8.32 0.84 -9.63
C VAL A 35 -8.22 -0.56 -9.04
N THR A 36 -7.50 -0.69 -7.93
CA THR A 36 -7.23 -1.95 -7.25
C THR A 36 -7.62 -1.82 -5.78
N HIS A 37 -8.27 -2.84 -5.24
CA HIS A 37 -8.58 -2.97 -3.83
C HIS A 37 -8.09 -4.32 -3.33
N GLU A 38 -7.54 -4.35 -2.12
CA GLU A 38 -7.03 -5.55 -1.47
C GLU A 38 -7.74 -5.75 -0.12
N ALA A 39 -8.18 -6.98 0.14
CA ALA A 39 -8.68 -7.42 1.44
C ALA A 39 -7.97 -8.69 1.88
N VAL A 40 -7.73 -8.81 3.18
CA VAL A 40 -7.28 -10.05 3.82
C VAL A 40 -8.43 -10.58 4.67
N ILE A 41 -8.82 -11.81 4.39
CA ILE A 41 -9.96 -12.48 5.03
C ILE A 41 -9.52 -13.83 5.60
N LEU A 42 -10.06 -14.21 6.75
CA LEU A 42 -10.00 -15.59 7.20
C LEU A 42 -11.02 -16.42 6.40
N ALA A 43 -10.52 -17.37 5.59
CA ALA A 43 -11.39 -18.29 4.86
C ALA A 43 -11.95 -19.37 5.80
N THR A 44 -13.18 -19.17 6.28
CA THR A 44 -13.88 -20.12 7.18
C THR A 44 -14.73 -21.15 6.42
N ALA A 45 -14.85 -21.02 5.10
CA ALA A 45 -15.64 -21.87 4.21
C ALA A 45 -14.87 -22.11 2.88
N PRO A 46 -15.20 -23.19 2.14
CA PRO A 46 -14.54 -23.49 0.86
C PRO A 46 -14.90 -22.51 -0.27
N THR A 47 -15.86 -21.61 -0.03
CA THR A 47 -16.35 -20.64 -1.01
C THR A 47 -16.40 -19.25 -0.40
N ILE A 48 -16.00 -18.24 -1.17
CA ILE A 48 -16.13 -16.82 -0.83
C ILE A 48 -17.10 -16.19 -1.83
N SER A 49 -18.09 -15.46 -1.33
CA SER A 49 -19.03 -14.71 -2.18
C SER A 49 -18.59 -13.26 -2.28
N ILE A 50 -18.39 -12.77 -3.50
CA ILE A 50 -18.17 -11.36 -3.79
C ILE A 50 -19.42 -10.84 -4.49
N CYS A 51 -20.04 -9.82 -3.92
CA CYS A 51 -21.27 -9.23 -4.45
C CYS A 51 -20.97 -7.84 -5.00
N VAL A 52 -21.53 -7.54 -6.17
CA VAL A 52 -21.49 -6.23 -6.81
C VAL A 52 -22.90 -5.64 -6.72
N SER A 53 -23.04 -4.46 -6.13
CA SER A 53 -24.34 -3.86 -5.84
C SER A 53 -24.33 -2.34 -5.95
N ASN A 54 -25.50 -1.71 -5.78
CA ASN A 54 -25.66 -0.26 -5.66
C ASN A 54 -25.00 0.56 -6.79
N ALA A 55 -25.15 0.11 -8.04
CA ALA A 55 -24.72 0.89 -9.19
C ALA A 55 -25.56 2.17 -9.29
N THR A 56 -24.93 3.31 -8.97
CA THR A 56 -25.56 4.64 -9.01
C THR A 56 -25.37 5.32 -10.36
N THR A 57 -24.27 5.01 -11.04
CA THR A 57 -23.96 5.44 -12.42
C THR A 57 -23.24 4.30 -13.14
N GLY A 58 -23.38 4.24 -14.47
CA GLY A 58 -22.72 3.28 -15.35
C GLY A 58 -23.06 1.81 -15.08
N GLU A 59 -22.45 0.90 -15.84
CA GLU A 59 -22.52 -0.54 -15.58
C GLU A 59 -21.38 -0.98 -14.64
N PRO A 60 -21.70 -1.71 -13.55
CA PRO A 60 -20.68 -2.17 -12.65
C PRO A 60 -19.90 -3.33 -13.28
N PHE A 61 -18.60 -3.42 -12.99
CA PHE A 61 -17.72 -4.38 -13.65
C PHE A 61 -16.61 -4.86 -12.72
N ILE A 62 -16.05 -6.03 -13.04
CA ILE A 62 -14.82 -6.53 -12.45
C ILE A 62 -13.94 -7.03 -13.59
N SER A 63 -12.74 -6.46 -13.74
CA SER A 63 -11.81 -6.92 -14.78
C SER A 63 -11.01 -8.15 -14.33
N THR A 64 -10.66 -8.23 -13.04
CA THR A 64 -9.80 -9.29 -12.49
C THR A 64 -10.12 -9.53 -11.02
N ILE A 65 -10.11 -10.79 -10.60
CA ILE A 65 -10.12 -11.21 -9.19
C ILE A 65 -8.90 -12.10 -8.97
N GLU A 66 -8.06 -11.73 -8.02
CA GLU A 66 -6.89 -12.53 -7.64
C GLU A 66 -7.07 -13.02 -6.20
N LEU A 67 -7.04 -14.34 -6.00
CA LEU A 67 -6.98 -14.96 -4.68
C LEU A 67 -5.55 -15.43 -4.42
N ARG A 68 -4.97 -14.98 -3.31
CA ARG A 68 -3.64 -15.38 -2.84
C ARG A 68 -3.78 -15.98 -1.46
N GLN A 69 -3.34 -17.23 -1.30
CA GLN A 69 -3.31 -17.88 0.00
C GLN A 69 -2.09 -17.40 0.78
N PHE A 70 -2.31 -17.04 2.04
CA PHE A 70 -1.25 -16.64 2.97
C PHE A 70 -1.02 -17.73 4.02
N ASN A 71 0.18 -17.72 4.60
CA ASN A 71 0.39 -18.39 5.87
C ASN A 71 -0.27 -17.53 6.97
N GLY A 72 -1.14 -18.13 7.79
CA GLY A 72 -2.02 -17.40 8.72
C GLY A 72 -1.29 -16.51 9.73
N SER A 73 0.01 -16.69 9.93
CA SER A 73 0.80 -15.87 10.85
C SER A 73 1.02 -14.42 10.39
N LEU A 74 0.96 -14.12 9.08
CA LEU A 74 1.35 -12.81 8.56
C LEU A 74 0.38 -11.69 8.94
N TYR A 75 -0.92 -12.02 8.95
CA TYR A 75 -2.01 -11.07 9.21
C TYR A 75 -2.89 -11.54 10.36
N HIS A 76 -2.32 -12.31 11.28
CA HIS A 76 -3.05 -12.80 12.43
C HIS A 76 -3.51 -11.63 13.31
N THR A 77 -4.78 -11.65 13.67
CA THR A 77 -5.39 -10.70 14.61
C THR A 77 -6.43 -11.44 15.43
N ASP A 78 -6.61 -11.03 16.68
CA ASP A 78 -7.65 -11.56 17.59
C ASP A 78 -9.08 -11.39 17.03
N PHE A 79 -9.25 -10.58 15.99
CA PHE A 79 -10.51 -10.20 15.39
C PHE A 79 -10.73 -10.73 13.96
N GLU A 80 -9.83 -11.56 13.41
CA GLU A 80 -9.87 -12.06 12.02
C GLU A 80 -11.10 -12.92 11.69
N THR A 81 -11.80 -13.43 12.71
CA THR A 81 -13.06 -14.18 12.56
C THR A 81 -14.29 -13.27 12.43
N GLN A 82 -14.16 -11.99 12.78
CA GLN A 82 -15.25 -11.01 12.82
C GLN A 82 -15.09 -9.92 11.76
N PHE A 83 -13.84 -9.56 11.44
CA PHE A 83 -13.51 -8.48 10.52
C PHE A 83 -12.50 -8.95 9.48
N PHE A 84 -12.50 -8.27 8.33
CA PHE A 84 -11.46 -8.41 7.32
C PHE A 84 -10.55 -7.19 7.37
N LEU A 85 -9.31 -7.32 6.90
CA LEU A 85 -8.41 -6.19 6.78
C LEU A 85 -8.52 -5.62 5.38
N SER A 86 -8.91 -4.35 5.25
CA SER A 86 -8.80 -3.63 3.99
C SER A 86 -7.44 -2.94 3.89
N LEU A 87 -6.79 -3.02 2.73
CA LEU A 87 -5.60 -2.21 2.47
C LEU A 87 -6.03 -0.77 2.20
N SER A 88 -5.46 0.16 2.98
CA SER A 88 -5.60 1.59 2.71
C SER A 88 -4.53 2.06 1.73
N VAL A 89 -3.26 1.74 2.00
CA VAL A 89 -2.15 2.07 1.10
C VAL A 89 -0.94 1.16 1.35
N ARG A 90 -0.21 0.86 0.27
CA ARG A 90 1.11 0.21 0.30
C ARG A 90 2.10 0.93 -0.61
N ILE A 91 3.14 1.54 -0.05
CA ILE A 91 4.07 2.41 -0.80
C ILE A 91 5.50 1.89 -0.71
N ASN A 92 6.18 1.77 -1.86
CA ASN A 92 7.62 1.63 -2.01
C ASN A 92 8.30 3.01 -2.15
N PHE A 93 8.99 3.45 -1.10
CA PHE A 93 9.70 4.72 -1.11
C PHE A 93 11.05 4.62 -1.79
N GLY A 94 11.38 5.62 -2.60
CA GLY A 94 12.65 5.65 -3.31
C GLY A 94 12.69 4.75 -4.54
N ALA A 95 11.54 4.21 -4.95
CA ALA A 95 11.41 3.38 -6.14
C ALA A 95 12.05 4.07 -7.37
N GLU A 96 12.82 3.30 -8.15
CA GLU A 96 13.54 3.81 -9.33
C GLU A 96 12.62 4.08 -10.51
N THR A 97 11.49 3.36 -10.59
CA THR A 97 10.50 3.47 -11.65
C THR A 97 9.08 3.59 -11.07
N ASN A 98 8.10 3.78 -11.96
CA ASN A 98 6.68 3.75 -11.62
C ASN A 98 6.12 2.31 -11.60
N GLU A 99 6.93 1.31 -11.90
CA GLU A 99 6.48 -0.09 -11.85
C GLU A 99 6.35 -0.54 -10.40
N SER A 100 5.29 -1.29 -10.12
CA SER A 100 5.09 -1.87 -8.79
C SER A 100 5.99 -3.08 -8.59
N VAL A 101 6.43 -3.29 -7.35
CA VAL A 101 7.07 -4.55 -6.95
C VAL A 101 5.97 -5.51 -6.49
N ARG A 102 5.99 -6.73 -7.02
CA ARG A 102 5.05 -7.82 -6.71
C ARG A 102 5.72 -9.17 -6.97
N TYR A 103 4.98 -10.26 -7.20
CA TYR A 103 5.57 -11.54 -7.58
C TYR A 103 6.48 -11.42 -8.83
N PRO A 104 7.65 -12.08 -8.89
CA PRO A 104 8.20 -13.04 -7.92
C PRO A 104 9.01 -12.42 -6.77
N ASP A 105 9.23 -11.09 -6.78
CA ASP A 105 10.03 -10.40 -5.76
C ASP A 105 9.31 -10.41 -4.40
N ASP A 106 7.98 -10.30 -4.39
CA ASP A 106 7.13 -10.58 -3.23
C ASP A 106 6.47 -11.97 -3.37
N PRO A 107 6.86 -12.97 -2.55
CA PRO A 107 6.24 -14.30 -2.58
C PRO A 107 4.73 -14.30 -2.29
N TYR A 108 4.22 -13.25 -1.64
CA TYR A 108 2.82 -13.07 -1.32
C TYR A 108 2.05 -12.27 -2.38
N ASP A 109 2.73 -11.84 -3.44
CA ASP A 109 2.18 -11.06 -4.56
C ASP A 109 1.43 -9.78 -4.12
N ARG A 110 1.84 -9.19 -2.99
CA ARG A 110 1.39 -7.86 -2.58
C ARG A 110 1.91 -6.83 -3.56
N ILE A 111 1.07 -5.87 -3.91
CA ILE A 111 1.45 -4.77 -4.81
C ILE A 111 2.07 -3.65 -3.98
N TRP A 112 3.34 -3.38 -4.21
CA TRP A 112 4.09 -2.27 -3.62
C TRP A 112 4.20 -1.15 -4.66
N GLU A 113 3.43 -0.10 -4.47
CA GLU A 113 3.33 1.00 -5.44
C GLU A 113 4.46 2.00 -5.26
N SER A 114 5.03 2.47 -6.37
CA SER A 114 6.03 3.53 -6.34
C SER A 114 5.49 4.80 -5.68
N ASP A 115 6.28 5.39 -4.78
CA ASP A 115 6.02 6.70 -4.18
C ASP A 115 5.97 7.85 -5.21
N SER A 116 6.42 7.62 -6.44
CA SER A 116 6.35 8.58 -7.54
C SER A 116 4.98 8.62 -8.23
N LEU A 117 4.10 7.63 -7.99
CA LEU A 117 2.77 7.58 -8.57
C LEU A 117 1.82 8.53 -7.83
N LYS A 118 1.33 9.55 -8.54
CA LYS A 118 0.29 10.44 -8.02
C LYS A 118 -1.06 9.73 -8.06
N ARG A 119 -1.64 9.44 -6.89
CA ARG A 119 -3.03 8.98 -6.76
C ARG A 119 -3.84 9.94 -5.89
N ALA A 120 -5.14 10.03 -6.16
CA ALA A 120 -6.05 10.90 -5.41
C ALA A 120 -6.07 10.61 -3.89
N ASN A 121 -5.75 9.38 -3.47
CA ASN A 121 -5.79 8.92 -2.08
C ASN A 121 -4.44 9.04 -1.34
N TYR A 122 -3.33 9.27 -2.04
CA TYR A 122 -2.06 9.58 -1.39
C TYR A 122 -1.24 10.45 -2.35
N LEU A 123 -1.32 11.76 -2.11
CA LEU A 123 -0.48 12.74 -2.80
C LEU A 123 0.89 12.73 -2.14
N VAL A 124 1.73 11.78 -2.56
CA VAL A 124 3.16 11.84 -2.30
C VAL A 124 3.77 12.71 -3.39
N ASP A 125 3.64 14.03 -3.26
CA ASP A 125 4.62 14.87 -3.95
C ASP A 125 5.96 14.61 -3.26
N VAL A 126 7.00 14.39 -4.06
CA VAL A 126 8.37 14.29 -3.57
C VAL A 126 8.65 15.55 -2.77
N ALA A 127 8.79 15.43 -1.45
CA ALA A 127 9.00 16.59 -0.60
C ALA A 127 10.28 17.30 -1.05
N ALA A 128 10.22 18.63 -1.16
CA ALA A 128 11.40 19.41 -1.51
C ALA A 128 12.53 19.15 -0.50
N GLY A 129 13.76 19.00 -0.98
CA GLY A 129 14.91 18.65 -0.15
C GLY A 129 14.96 17.17 0.22
N THR A 130 14.50 16.30 -0.68
CA THR A 130 14.66 14.85 -0.54
C THR A 130 15.52 14.28 -1.67
N GLN A 131 16.18 13.16 -1.39
CA GLN A 131 17.03 12.45 -2.34
C GLN A 131 16.70 10.97 -2.32
N ARG A 132 16.60 10.36 -3.49
CA ARG A 132 16.44 8.91 -3.61
C ARG A 132 17.81 8.24 -3.55
N ILE A 133 17.87 7.11 -2.87
CA ILE A 133 19.04 6.26 -2.77
C ILE A 133 18.61 4.81 -3.00
N SER A 134 19.53 3.99 -3.50
CA SER A 134 19.31 2.57 -3.69
C SER A 134 20.58 1.77 -3.46
N THR A 135 20.42 0.48 -3.20
CA THR A 135 21.51 -0.49 -3.10
C THR A 135 21.17 -1.74 -3.89
N THR A 136 22.20 -2.45 -4.35
CA THR A 136 22.07 -3.77 -4.98
C THR A 136 22.31 -4.91 -3.99
N VAL A 137 22.76 -4.59 -2.78
CA VAL A 137 23.03 -5.57 -1.73
C VAL A 137 21.70 -6.16 -1.24
N PRO A 138 21.55 -7.49 -1.16
CA PRO A 138 20.36 -8.11 -0.59
C PRO A 138 20.15 -7.68 0.86
N ILE A 139 18.91 -7.33 1.20
CA ILE A 139 18.53 -6.93 2.56
C ILE A 139 17.88 -8.12 3.26
N ASP A 140 18.28 -8.38 4.50
CA ASP A 140 17.61 -9.40 5.33
C ASP A 140 16.22 -8.89 5.72
N VAL A 141 15.20 -9.62 5.27
CA VAL A 141 13.79 -9.31 5.46
C VAL A 141 13.06 -10.36 6.29
N ASN A 142 13.81 -11.15 7.07
CA ASN A 142 13.25 -12.16 7.96
C ASN A 142 12.61 -11.53 9.22
N SER A 143 11.57 -10.73 8.99
CA SER A 143 10.68 -10.17 10.02
C SER A 143 9.32 -10.86 9.96
N ASP A 144 8.38 -10.46 10.83
CA ASP A 144 7.03 -11.05 10.84
C ASP A 144 6.24 -10.69 9.58
N GLU A 145 6.25 -9.42 9.15
CA GLU A 145 5.53 -8.91 7.96
C GLU A 145 6.26 -9.14 6.61
N ARG A 146 7.53 -9.55 6.65
CA ARG A 146 8.34 -9.99 5.49
C ARG A 146 8.18 -9.13 4.23
N PRO A 147 8.52 -7.83 4.25
CA PRO A 147 8.55 -7.03 3.02
C PRO A 147 9.56 -7.65 2.03
N PRO A 148 9.40 -7.49 0.71
CA PRO A 148 10.34 -8.05 -0.24
C PRO A 148 11.68 -7.30 -0.20
N SER A 149 12.81 -8.01 -0.35
CA SER A 149 14.14 -7.39 -0.30
C SER A 149 14.29 -6.26 -1.32
N LYS A 150 13.72 -6.41 -2.52
CA LYS A 150 13.79 -5.41 -3.59
C LYS A 150 13.19 -4.06 -3.21
N VAL A 151 12.17 -4.10 -2.35
CA VAL A 151 11.53 -2.90 -1.81
C VAL A 151 12.41 -2.27 -0.71
N MET A 152 13.06 -3.10 0.11
CA MET A 152 13.97 -2.64 1.16
C MET A 152 15.31 -2.12 0.61
N GLN A 153 15.57 -2.31 -0.68
CA GLN A 153 16.76 -1.84 -1.39
C GLN A 153 16.67 -0.38 -1.87
N THR A 154 15.51 0.25 -1.73
CA THR A 154 15.28 1.64 -2.15
C THR A 154 14.82 2.50 -1.00
N ALA A 155 15.23 3.77 -1.00
CA ALA A 155 14.91 4.72 0.05
C ALA A 155 14.93 6.18 -0.40
N VAL A 156 14.34 7.06 0.41
CA VAL A 156 14.32 8.52 0.28
C VAL A 156 14.98 9.13 1.50
N VAL A 157 15.97 10.01 1.36
CA VAL A 157 16.59 10.72 2.48
C VAL A 157 16.16 12.18 2.50
N GLY A 158 15.89 12.73 3.67
CA GLY A 158 15.64 14.16 3.84
C GLY A 158 16.96 14.91 4.00
N GLN A 159 17.26 15.83 3.08
CA GLN A 159 18.48 16.66 3.13
C GLN A 159 18.36 17.83 4.12
N ASN A 160 17.14 18.28 4.43
CA ASN A 160 16.87 19.46 5.26
C ASN A 160 16.37 19.10 6.68
N GLY A 161 16.72 17.93 7.20
CA GLY A 161 16.41 17.53 8.58
C GLY A 161 14.95 17.14 8.85
N GLY A 162 14.17 16.84 7.81
CA GLY A 162 12.82 16.27 7.94
C GLY A 162 12.32 15.69 6.61
N LEU A 163 11.38 14.74 6.70
CA LEU A 163 10.69 14.17 5.55
C LEU A 163 9.19 14.14 5.85
N ASN A 164 8.40 14.86 5.05
CA ASN A 164 6.96 14.95 5.24
C ASN A 164 6.24 14.24 4.10
N TYR A 165 5.47 13.21 4.44
CA TYR A 165 4.54 12.56 3.51
C TYR A 165 3.11 12.84 3.95
N ARG A 166 2.30 13.33 3.00
CA ARG A 166 0.87 13.53 3.23
C ARG A 166 0.11 12.37 2.63
N LEU A 167 -0.56 11.61 3.50
CA LEU A 167 -1.42 10.50 3.10
C LEU A 167 -2.87 10.91 3.35
N ASN A 168 -3.73 10.75 2.34
CA ASN A 168 -5.15 11.06 2.47
C ASN A 168 -5.96 9.77 2.49
N LEU A 169 -6.02 9.15 3.67
CA LEU A 169 -6.68 7.85 3.86
C LEU A 169 -8.20 8.03 3.97
N ASN A 170 -8.84 8.31 2.83
CA ASN A 170 -10.31 8.36 2.75
C ASN A 170 -10.90 7.03 3.25
N GLY A 171 -11.80 7.09 4.23
CA GLY A 171 -12.46 5.90 4.78
C GLY A 171 -11.65 5.12 5.83
N PHE A 172 -10.53 5.66 6.33
CA PHE A 172 -9.84 5.08 7.49
C PHE A 172 -10.67 5.31 8.76
N LEU A 173 -11.59 4.39 9.03
CA LEU A 173 -12.48 4.41 10.18
C LEU A 173 -11.76 3.95 11.44
N GLY A 174 -10.92 4.80 12.03
CA GLY A 174 -10.46 4.75 13.45
C GLY A 174 -9.62 3.55 13.92
N ASN A 175 -9.91 2.32 13.50
CA ASN A 175 -9.26 1.09 13.88
C ASN A 175 -8.41 0.59 12.72
N GLY A 176 -7.09 0.80 12.84
CA GLY A 176 -6.14 0.32 11.87
C GLY A 176 -4.72 0.43 12.39
N TRP A 177 -3.79 -0.12 11.64
CA TRP A 177 -2.37 -0.10 11.98
C TRP A 177 -1.54 0.28 10.76
N ALA A 178 -0.38 0.86 11.07
CA ALA A 178 0.63 1.27 10.11
C ALA A 178 1.90 0.46 10.39
N PHE A 179 2.48 -0.12 9.35
CA PHE A 179 3.83 -0.69 9.39
C PHE A 179 4.76 0.17 8.57
N CYS A 180 5.89 0.56 9.16
CA CYS A 180 7.00 1.24 8.50
C CYS A 180 8.24 0.34 8.55
N TYR A 181 8.86 0.04 7.41
CA TYR A 181 10.00 -0.90 7.36
C TYR A 181 11.32 -0.18 7.10
N PHE A 182 12.29 -0.23 8.02
CA PHE A 182 13.54 0.49 7.84
C PHE A 182 14.71 -0.44 7.55
N ALA A 183 15.59 -0.03 6.64
CA ALA A 183 16.90 -0.62 6.44
C ALA A 183 17.93 0.51 6.24
N GLU A 184 19.10 0.37 6.87
CA GLU A 184 20.25 1.20 6.53
C GLU A 184 20.94 0.58 5.32
N ILE A 185 21.00 1.35 4.21
CA ILE A 185 21.47 0.87 2.92
C ILE A 185 22.65 1.68 2.38
N GLU A 186 23.06 2.74 3.09
CA GLU A 186 24.27 3.49 2.80
C GLU A 186 25.44 2.99 3.67
N ASP A 187 26.64 3.00 3.11
CA ASP A 187 27.85 2.67 3.86
C ASP A 187 28.22 3.83 4.79
N LEU A 188 27.82 3.72 6.07
CA LEU A 188 28.20 4.65 7.11
C LEU A 188 29.54 4.26 7.74
N LYS A 189 30.33 5.26 8.13
CA LYS A 189 31.49 5.00 8.99
C LYS A 189 31.03 4.46 10.35
N PRO A 190 31.88 3.72 11.08
CA PRO A 190 31.50 3.15 12.39
C PRO A 190 31.01 4.17 13.44
N ASP A 191 31.41 5.44 13.30
CA ASP A 191 31.03 6.55 14.18
C ASP A 191 29.86 7.39 13.64
N GLU A 192 29.43 7.15 12.40
CA GLU A 192 28.28 7.82 11.78
C GLU A 192 26.99 7.09 12.17
N ILE A 193 26.20 7.72 13.02
CA ILE A 193 24.89 7.21 13.46
C ILE A 193 23.81 8.16 12.98
N ARG A 194 22.73 7.61 12.46
CA ARG A 194 21.58 8.38 12.02
C ARG A 194 20.41 8.21 13.01
N LYS A 195 19.77 9.32 13.35
CA LYS A 195 18.78 9.41 14.45
C LYS A 195 17.57 10.18 13.99
N PHE A 196 16.41 9.55 14.09
CA PHE A 196 15.13 10.18 13.75
C PHE A 196 14.19 10.19 14.95
N ARG A 197 13.15 11.02 14.84
CA ARG A 197 12.05 11.09 15.78
C ARG A 197 10.74 11.06 15.01
N TRP A 198 9.79 10.30 15.52
CA TRP A 198 8.40 10.42 15.11
C TRP A 198 7.79 11.64 15.82
N LEU A 199 7.22 12.60 15.08
CA LEU A 199 6.45 13.68 15.71
C LEU A 199 4.96 13.34 15.58
N ASP A 200 4.25 13.29 16.70
CA ASP A 200 2.81 13.03 16.68
C ASP A 200 2.07 14.14 15.90
N GLY A 201 1.21 13.71 14.98
CA GLY A 201 0.44 14.57 14.09
C GLY A 201 0.92 14.52 12.64
N ASN A 202 0.76 13.37 11.96
CA ASN A 202 0.96 13.20 10.52
C ASN A 202 2.33 13.70 9.96
N VAL A 203 3.36 13.84 10.82
CA VAL A 203 4.62 14.51 10.48
C VAL A 203 5.80 13.70 11.00
N LEU A 204 6.68 13.28 10.10
CA LEU A 204 7.98 12.70 10.43
C LEU A 204 9.04 13.82 10.43
N SER A 205 9.79 14.02 11.52
CA SER A 205 10.81 15.07 11.58
C SER A 205 12.06 14.63 12.35
N GLY A 206 13.22 14.79 11.71
CA GLY A 206 14.53 14.41 12.24
C GLY A 206 15.59 14.29 11.13
N HIS A 207 16.85 14.11 11.52
CA HIS A 207 17.94 13.76 10.59
C HIS A 207 17.81 12.28 10.22
N ILE A 208 16.96 12.00 9.25
CA ILE A 208 16.53 10.63 8.98
C ILE A 208 17.51 9.94 8.00
N PRO A 209 18.10 8.77 8.35
CA PRO A 209 18.75 7.88 7.39
C PRO A 209 17.76 7.36 6.37
N ALA A 210 18.22 7.06 5.16
CA ALA A 210 17.54 6.18 4.20
C ALA A 210 16.04 5.88 4.49
N LEU A 211 15.10 6.78 4.18
CA LEU A 211 13.67 6.44 4.27
C LEU A 211 13.24 5.57 3.10
N GLY A 212 13.62 4.31 3.17
CA GLY A 212 13.00 3.21 2.44
C GLY A 212 11.91 2.60 3.28
N ALA A 213 11.13 3.43 3.97
CA ALA A 213 10.16 3.01 4.96
C ALA A 213 8.87 2.62 4.31
N CYS A 214 8.86 1.46 3.68
CA CYS A 214 7.66 0.94 3.09
C CYS A 214 6.49 1.05 4.07
N LEU A 215 5.39 1.63 3.62
CA LEU A 215 4.25 1.89 4.48
C LEU A 215 3.12 0.98 4.07
N SER A 216 2.70 0.09 4.97
CA SER A 216 1.47 -0.67 4.80
C SER A 216 0.48 -0.22 5.85
N LEU A 217 -0.60 0.42 5.42
CA LEU A 217 -1.71 0.85 6.27
C LEU A 217 -2.92 -0.03 6.01
N ARG A 218 -3.47 -0.60 7.07
CA ARG A 218 -4.67 -1.43 7.02
C ARG A 218 -5.68 -0.96 8.04
N ASN A 219 -6.96 -1.13 7.73
CA ASN A 219 -8.07 -0.89 8.63
C ASN A 219 -8.97 -2.12 8.73
N MET A 220 -9.59 -2.28 9.91
CA MET A 220 -10.64 -3.26 10.19
C MET A 220 -12.03 -2.70 9.83
#